data_AF-G2QGZ1-F1
#
_entry.id   AF-G2QGZ1-F1
#
_cell.length_a   1.000
_cell.length_b   1.000
_cell.length_c   1.000
_cell.angle_alpha   90.00
_cell.angle_beta   90.00
_cell.angle_gamma   90.00
#
_symmetry.space_group_name_H-M   'P 1'
#
loop_
_entity.id
_entity.type
_entity.pdbx_description
1 polymer ?
#
loop_
_entity_poly.entity_id
_entity_poly.type
_entity_poly.pdbx_seq_one_letter_code
_entity_poly.pdbx_strand_id
1 'polypeptide(L)'
;MVSHGSENVYSARVKFGLRSSPQRWGQEPIFCVQRFGRTETKLPDGRIVYIVGEHEDSYDPDFYIYNDVVVVHKAGSNAGGESAATGAVDDSDRDSDSISDSELPDYLPKRREEELADNLMGATLAAGADPADIDIYGYPTDVFPGTDFHTATYVREEGSNGKEYIYIIGGLGYITSPHRAATMTHRLDLQDHTIQRIETTGEAPPPLAGSKTEQKAQLHGDRIVYTVGSDTYVLSLADMRWSRDQAHAESPAVG
;
A
#
# COMPACT_ATOMS: atom_id res chain seq x y z
N MET A 1 19.41 -5.69 -14.36
CA MET A 1 18.20 -5.77 -13.53
C MET A 1 18.28 -7.09 -12.78
N VAL A 2 18.41 -7.06 -11.44
CA VAL A 2 18.48 -8.29 -10.63
C VAL A 2 17.06 -8.60 -10.17
N SER A 3 16.53 -9.77 -10.55
CA SER A 3 15.27 -10.27 -10.03
C SER A 3 15.51 -10.84 -8.64
N HIS A 4 15.02 -10.16 -7.61
CA HIS A 4 15.07 -10.64 -6.24
C HIS A 4 13.78 -11.42 -5.96
N GLY A 5 13.86 -12.75 -6.02
CA GLY A 5 12.79 -13.60 -5.52
C GLY A 5 12.70 -13.45 -4.00
N SER A 6 11.55 -13.00 -3.49
CA SER A 6 11.19 -12.95 -2.06
C SER A 6 12.10 -12.18 -1.09
N GLU A 7 13.20 -11.56 -1.54
CA GLU A 7 14.09 -10.77 -0.68
C GLU A 7 13.58 -9.33 -0.54
N ASN A 8 13.53 -8.82 0.70
CA ASN A 8 13.13 -7.44 0.99
C ASN A 8 14.27 -6.45 0.67
N VAL A 9 13.97 -5.15 0.73
CA VAL A 9 14.94 -4.12 0.32
C VAL A 9 16.14 -4.01 1.26
N TYR A 10 15.97 -4.40 2.53
CA TYR A 10 17.09 -4.57 3.45
C TYR A 10 18.12 -5.56 2.87
N SER A 11 17.68 -6.75 2.44
CA SER A 11 18.57 -7.75 1.82
C SER A 11 19.26 -7.21 0.56
N ALA A 12 18.57 -6.41 -0.25
CA ALA A 12 19.18 -5.75 -1.41
C ALA A 12 20.30 -4.79 -1.00
N ARG A 13 20.08 -3.94 0.02
CA ARG A 13 21.10 -3.00 0.52
C ARG A 13 22.34 -3.67 1.07
N VAL A 14 22.15 -4.77 1.83
CA VAL A 14 23.27 -5.60 2.31
C VAL A 14 24.09 -6.11 1.13
N LYS A 15 23.41 -6.66 0.11
CA LYS A 15 24.05 -7.25 -1.07
C LYS A 15 24.82 -6.23 -1.91
N PHE A 16 24.31 -5.00 -2.05
CA PHE A 16 24.98 -3.94 -2.82
C PHE A 16 26.05 -3.18 -2.02
N GLY A 17 26.39 -3.61 -0.80
CA GLY A 17 27.43 -2.97 0.00
C GLY A 17 27.10 -1.54 0.44
N LEU A 18 25.82 -1.15 0.40
CA LEU A 18 25.36 0.20 0.75
C LEU A 18 25.30 0.44 2.27
N ARG A 19 25.84 -0.49 3.08
CA ARG A 19 25.94 -0.35 4.53
C ARG A 19 26.92 0.74 4.97
N SER A 20 27.91 1.06 4.13
CA SER A 20 29.12 1.76 4.55
C SER A 20 29.31 3.14 3.94
N SER A 21 28.32 3.73 3.25
CA SER A 21 28.40 5.13 2.84
C SER A 21 28.20 6.04 4.07
N PRO A 22 29.22 6.83 4.48
CA PRO A 22 29.06 7.82 5.56
C PRO A 22 28.15 8.97 5.15
N GLN A 23 27.80 9.05 3.86
CA GLN A 23 26.82 9.98 3.33
C GLN A 23 25.41 9.38 3.44
N ARG A 24 24.74 9.84 4.50
CA ARG A 24 23.31 10.11 4.63
C ARG A 24 22.34 8.92 4.70
N TRP A 25 22.29 8.38 5.90
CA TRP A 25 21.13 7.67 6.45
C TRP A 25 19.89 8.58 6.35
N GLY A 26 18.79 8.08 5.79
CA GLY A 26 17.52 8.81 5.65
C GLY A 26 17.41 9.84 4.51
N GLN A 27 18.27 9.79 3.49
CA GLN A 27 18.25 10.79 2.39
C GLN A 27 18.22 10.22 0.97
N GLU A 28 18.38 8.91 0.80
CA GLU A 28 18.24 8.28 -0.52
C GLU A 28 16.89 7.58 -0.62
N PRO A 29 16.07 7.89 -1.64
CA PRO A 29 14.79 7.23 -1.82
C PRO A 29 15.02 5.74 -2.02
N ILE A 30 14.48 4.95 -1.09
CA ILE A 30 14.42 3.51 -1.22
C ILE A 30 13.14 3.22 -1.98
N PHE A 31 13.24 2.57 -3.14
CA PHE A 31 12.06 2.02 -3.79
C PHE A 31 11.79 0.63 -3.22
N CYS A 32 10.65 0.48 -2.57
CA CYS A 32 10.18 -0.81 -2.06
C CYS A 32 8.80 -1.08 -2.60
N VAL A 33 8.56 -2.30 -3.09
CA VAL A 33 7.21 -2.73 -3.46
C VAL A 33 6.58 -3.65 -2.41
N GLN A 34 7.39 -4.32 -1.60
CA GLN A 34 6.92 -5.12 -0.49
C GLN A 34 6.64 -4.21 0.72
N ARG A 35 5.37 -3.84 0.90
CA ARG A 35 4.95 -2.86 1.91
C ARG A 35 3.86 -3.41 2.81
N PHE A 36 3.97 -3.13 4.11
CA PHE A 36 2.89 -3.37 5.06
C PHE A 36 1.79 -2.33 4.88
N GLY A 37 0.55 -2.70 5.21
CA GLY A 37 -0.57 -1.76 5.21
C GLY A 37 -0.95 -1.17 3.85
N ARG A 38 -0.42 -1.72 2.75
CA ARG A 38 -0.79 -1.38 1.37
C ARG A 38 -2.09 -2.08 0.96
N THR A 39 -2.85 -1.47 0.05
CA THR A 39 -3.99 -2.14 -0.59
C THR A 39 -3.66 -2.62 -2.01
N GLU A 40 -4.29 -3.71 -2.42
CA GLU A 40 -4.30 -4.22 -3.80
C GLU A 40 -5.75 -4.22 -4.29
N THR A 41 -6.03 -3.54 -5.40
CA THR A 41 -7.35 -3.48 -6.01
C THR A 41 -7.29 -4.04 -7.44
N LYS A 42 -7.96 -5.17 -7.68
CA LYS A 42 -8.11 -5.75 -9.02
C LYS A 42 -9.29 -5.11 -9.73
N LEU A 43 -9.04 -4.50 -10.89
CA LEU A 43 -10.05 -3.80 -11.67
C LEU A 43 -10.69 -4.72 -12.71
N PRO A 44 -11.94 -4.45 -13.15
CA PRO A 44 -12.63 -5.28 -14.14
C PRO A 44 -11.95 -5.37 -15.51
N ASP A 45 -11.14 -4.37 -15.88
CA ASP A 45 -10.38 -4.34 -17.14
C ASP A 45 -9.06 -5.12 -17.08
N GLY A 46 -8.72 -5.69 -15.91
CA GLY A 46 -7.51 -6.48 -15.68
C GLY A 46 -6.34 -5.67 -15.12
N ARG A 47 -6.47 -4.36 -14.94
CA ARG A 47 -5.47 -3.58 -14.18
C ARG A 47 -5.45 -4.02 -12.72
N ILE A 48 -4.29 -3.91 -12.08
CA ILE A 48 -4.12 -4.04 -10.64
C ILE A 48 -3.56 -2.72 -10.12
N VAL A 49 -4.23 -2.15 -9.12
CA VAL A 49 -3.82 -0.88 -8.50
C VAL A 49 -3.35 -1.14 -7.08
N TYR A 50 -2.10 -0.78 -6.82
CA TYR A 50 -1.49 -0.81 -5.49
C TYR A 50 -1.40 0.60 -4.94
N ILE A 51 -1.85 0.80 -3.70
CA ILE A 51 -1.88 2.13 -3.08
C ILE A 51 -1.04 2.10 -1.81
N VAL A 52 0.05 2.87 -1.80
CA VAL A 52 0.88 3.23 -0.63
C VAL A 52 1.36 2.07 0.25
N GLY A 53 1.42 2.24 1.57
CA GLY A 53 1.95 1.29 2.55
C GLY A 53 3.28 1.76 3.16
N GLU A 54 3.74 1.03 4.18
CA GLU A 54 4.99 1.29 4.88
C GLU A 54 6.06 0.22 4.59
N HIS A 55 7.32 0.62 4.67
CA HIS A 55 8.48 -0.27 4.70
C HIS A 55 9.12 -0.21 6.07
N GLU A 56 9.47 -1.39 6.59
CA GLU A 56 9.99 -1.62 7.95
C GLU A 56 9.05 -1.17 9.08
N ASP A 57 9.46 -1.43 10.33
CA ASP A 57 8.80 -0.94 11.53
C ASP A 57 9.33 0.44 11.93
N SER A 58 8.56 1.23 12.68
CA SER A 58 8.87 2.64 13.01
C SER A 58 10.17 2.90 13.79
N TYR A 59 10.80 1.87 14.36
CA TYR A 59 12.10 1.98 15.03
C TYR A 59 13.28 1.65 14.09
N ASP A 60 12.99 1.19 12.87
CA ASP A 60 14.00 0.93 11.86
C ASP A 60 14.43 2.26 11.19
N PRO A 61 15.74 2.49 11.01
CA PRO A 61 16.22 3.69 10.33
C PRO A 61 15.79 3.80 8.85
N ASP A 62 15.42 2.68 8.19
CA ASP A 62 14.92 2.64 6.82
C ASP A 62 13.38 2.73 6.75
N PHE A 63 12.71 3.02 7.89
CA PHE A 63 11.26 3.20 7.95
C PHE A 63 10.76 4.30 7.01
N TYR A 64 9.83 3.94 6.13
CA TYR A 64 9.25 4.89 5.19
C TYR A 64 7.79 4.56 4.87
N ILE A 65 6.91 5.57 4.94
CA ILE A 65 5.52 5.45 4.53
C ILE A 65 5.36 6.17 3.21
N TYR A 66 4.98 5.42 2.19
CA TYR A 66 4.91 5.88 0.83
C TYR A 66 3.59 6.59 0.54
N ASN A 67 3.58 7.40 -0.50
CA ASN A 67 2.39 8.13 -0.96
C ASN A 67 2.21 8.03 -2.48
N ASP A 68 2.67 6.95 -3.10
CA ASP A 68 2.54 6.62 -4.52
C ASP A 68 1.41 5.62 -4.79
N VAL A 69 0.96 5.61 -6.04
CA VAL A 69 0.08 4.60 -6.62
C VAL A 69 0.82 3.88 -7.73
N VAL A 70 0.83 2.55 -7.69
CA VAL A 70 1.39 1.70 -8.75
C VAL A 70 0.25 1.05 -9.51
N VAL A 71 0.22 1.23 -10.83
CA VAL A 71 -0.75 0.61 -11.72
C VAL A 71 -0.03 -0.43 -12.57
N VAL A 72 -0.43 -1.69 -12.42
CA VAL A 72 0.02 -2.80 -13.27
C VAL A 72 -1.05 -3.04 -14.32
N HIS A 73 -0.67 -2.84 -15.58
CA HIS A 73 -1.54 -3.07 -16.72
C HIS A 73 -1.55 -4.55 -17.14
N LYS A 74 -2.53 -4.91 -17.96
CA LYS A 74 -2.58 -6.24 -18.56
C LYS A 74 -1.43 -6.39 -19.57
N ALA A 75 -0.69 -7.49 -19.49
CA ALA A 75 0.46 -7.76 -20.36
C ALA A 75 0.19 -7.40 -21.84
N GLY A 76 1.01 -6.48 -22.38
CA GLY A 76 0.94 -6.05 -23.79
C GLY A 76 -0.10 -4.97 -24.11
N SER A 77 -0.74 -4.33 -23.12
CA SER A 77 -1.60 -3.16 -23.37
C SER A 77 -0.82 -1.85 -23.50
N ASN A 78 0.41 -1.76 -23.00
CA ASN A 78 1.28 -0.60 -23.18
C ASN A 78 2.09 -0.69 -24.49
N ALA A 79 1.41 -0.54 -25.64
CA ALA A 79 2.05 -0.50 -26.96
C ALA A 79 2.75 0.85 -27.29
N GLY A 80 3.13 1.64 -26.27
CA GLY A 80 3.63 3.01 -26.43
C GLY A 80 5.13 3.22 -26.14
N GLY A 81 5.84 2.22 -25.62
CA GLY A 81 7.29 2.31 -25.36
C GLY A 81 8.08 1.63 -26.46
N GLU A 82 8.82 2.38 -27.27
CA GLU A 82 9.80 1.80 -28.19
C GLU A 82 10.79 0.92 -27.42
N SER A 83 10.84 -0.35 -27.79
CA SER A 83 11.83 -1.32 -27.31
C SER A 83 13.22 -0.90 -27.76
N ALA A 84 13.99 -0.28 -26.87
CA ALA A 84 15.43 -0.19 -27.05
C ALA A 84 16.04 -1.54 -26.63
N ALA A 85 16.54 -2.26 -27.64
CA ALA A 85 17.14 -3.57 -27.53
C ALA A 85 18.17 -3.67 -26.39
N THR A 86 18.11 -4.80 -25.69
CA THR A 86 19.03 -5.22 -24.64
C THR A 86 20.43 -5.48 -25.21
N GLY A 87 21.41 -4.70 -24.77
CA GLY A 87 22.82 -5.08 -24.87
C GLY A 87 23.13 -6.11 -23.79
N ALA A 88 23.54 -7.32 -24.19
CA ALA A 88 24.01 -8.35 -23.28
C ALA A 88 25.23 -7.84 -22.50
N VAL A 89 25.17 -7.90 -21.18
CA VAL A 89 26.34 -7.67 -20.32
C VAL A 89 26.89 -9.04 -19.95
N ASP A 90 28.18 -9.22 -20.21
CA ASP A 90 29.00 -10.39 -19.94
C ASP A 90 29.04 -10.70 -18.43
N ASP A 91 28.59 -11.90 -18.03
CA ASP A 91 28.42 -12.35 -16.64
C ASP A 91 29.59 -13.25 -16.20
N SER A 92 30.82 -12.83 -16.48
CA SER A 92 32.02 -13.61 -16.17
C SER A 92 32.65 -13.37 -14.79
N ASP A 93 32.18 -12.38 -14.03
CA ASP A 93 32.78 -12.02 -12.72
C ASP A 93 31.83 -12.39 -11.57
N ARG A 94 31.65 -13.70 -11.36
CA ARG A 94 31.08 -14.24 -10.11
C ARG A 94 32.20 -14.51 -9.12
N ASP A 95 32.56 -13.48 -8.34
CA ASP A 95 33.26 -13.72 -7.09
C ASP A 95 32.27 -14.29 -6.08
N SER A 96 32.43 -15.58 -5.79
CA SER A 96 31.66 -16.32 -4.80
C SER A 96 32.24 -16.06 -3.41
N ASP A 97 32.00 -14.89 -2.85
CA ASP A 97 32.23 -14.67 -1.43
C ASP A 97 31.02 -15.16 -0.64
N SER A 98 31.12 -16.41 -0.20
CA SER A 98 30.21 -16.99 0.77
C SER A 98 30.41 -16.28 2.12
N ILE A 99 29.50 -15.37 2.46
CA ILE A 99 29.44 -14.79 3.81
C ILE A 99 28.98 -15.91 4.75
N SER A 100 29.81 -16.27 5.71
CA SER A 100 29.47 -17.24 6.75
C SER A 100 28.44 -16.66 7.71
N ASP A 101 27.44 -17.46 8.08
CA ASP A 101 26.32 -17.16 9.00
C ASP A 101 26.73 -16.65 10.41
N SER A 102 28.02 -16.55 10.73
CA SER A 102 28.52 -16.22 12.07
C SER A 102 28.78 -14.73 12.33
N GLU A 103 28.41 -13.82 11.43
CA GLU A 103 28.62 -12.36 11.60
C GLU A 103 27.32 -11.52 11.55
N LEU A 104 26.16 -12.14 11.75
CA LEU A 104 24.91 -11.41 11.99
C LEU A 104 24.88 -10.93 13.45
N PRO A 105 24.83 -9.62 13.73
CA PRO A 105 24.55 -9.15 15.08
C PRO A 105 23.12 -9.54 15.48
N ASP A 106 22.93 -9.82 16.77
CA ASP A 106 21.72 -10.31 17.47
C ASP A 106 20.46 -9.39 17.37
N TYR A 107 20.35 -8.55 16.35
CA TYR A 107 19.28 -7.57 16.17
C TYR A 107 18.14 -8.06 15.26
N LEU A 108 17.78 -9.34 15.36
CA LEU A 108 16.45 -9.79 14.97
C LEU A 108 15.67 -10.06 16.26
N PRO A 109 14.66 -9.25 16.64
CA PRO A 109 13.70 -9.75 17.60
C PRO A 109 13.12 -11.03 16.99
N LYS A 110 13.20 -12.15 17.73
CA LYS A 110 12.65 -13.45 17.36
C LYS A 110 11.12 -13.34 17.15
N ARG A 111 10.66 -12.75 16.06
CA ARG A 111 9.29 -12.92 15.57
C ARG A 111 9.24 -14.28 14.88
N ARG A 112 8.24 -15.08 15.26
CA ARG A 112 8.09 -16.45 14.77
C ARG A 112 8.00 -16.41 13.25
N GLU A 113 8.75 -17.30 12.62
CA GLU A 113 8.74 -17.58 11.18
C GLU A 113 7.31 -17.78 10.62
N GLU A 114 6.35 -18.13 11.48
CA GLU A 114 4.91 -18.26 11.19
C GLU A 114 4.23 -16.91 10.80
N GLU A 115 4.59 -15.77 11.41
CA GLU A 115 4.02 -14.45 11.04
C GLU A 115 4.61 -13.88 9.74
N LEU A 116 5.85 -14.29 9.39
CA LEU A 116 6.47 -13.95 8.11
C LEU A 116 5.81 -14.71 6.95
N ALA A 117 5.44 -15.98 7.16
CA ALA A 117 4.87 -16.85 6.13
C ALA A 117 3.45 -16.42 5.70
N ASP A 118 2.59 -16.03 6.65
CA ASP A 118 1.23 -15.58 6.33
C ASP A 118 1.21 -14.22 5.60
N ASN A 119 2.21 -13.36 5.85
CA ASN A 119 2.36 -12.06 5.18
C ASN A 119 3.12 -12.15 3.84
N LEU A 120 3.92 -13.20 3.60
CA LEU A 120 4.66 -13.40 2.35
C LEU A 120 3.75 -13.75 1.16
N MET A 121 2.60 -14.39 1.42
CA MET A 121 1.70 -14.88 0.37
C MET A 121 0.96 -13.78 -0.41
N GLY A 122 0.96 -12.53 0.06
CA GLY A 122 0.28 -11.39 -0.60
C GLY A 122 1.20 -10.32 -1.21
N ALA A 123 2.52 -10.47 -1.11
CA ALA A 123 3.46 -9.36 -1.31
C ALA A 123 4.23 -9.37 -2.66
N THR A 124 3.74 -10.07 -3.67
CA THR A 124 4.36 -10.10 -5.00
C THR A 124 3.53 -9.22 -5.94
N LEU A 125 4.11 -8.18 -6.55
CA LEU A 125 3.52 -7.62 -7.78
C LEU A 125 3.26 -8.79 -8.71
N ALA A 126 2.09 -8.86 -9.36
CA ALA A 126 1.74 -9.95 -10.27
C ALA A 126 2.98 -10.52 -10.99
N ALA A 127 3.44 -11.68 -10.52
CA ALA A 127 4.78 -12.17 -10.84
C ALA A 127 4.91 -12.29 -12.37
N GLY A 128 5.86 -11.56 -12.95
CA GLY A 128 6.09 -11.56 -14.40
C GLY A 128 5.42 -10.43 -15.20
N ALA A 129 4.93 -9.36 -14.56
CA ALA A 129 4.61 -8.13 -15.29
C ALA A 129 5.87 -7.57 -16.00
N ASP A 130 5.74 -7.21 -17.27
CA ASP A 130 6.78 -6.48 -17.99
C ASP A 130 6.92 -5.08 -17.36
N PRO A 131 8.13 -4.58 -17.07
CA PRO A 131 8.31 -3.20 -16.62
C PRO A 131 7.62 -2.16 -17.51
N ALA A 132 7.45 -2.44 -18.81
CA ALA A 132 6.71 -1.59 -19.74
C ALA A 132 5.20 -1.49 -19.42
N ASP A 133 4.64 -2.43 -18.64
CA ASP A 133 3.24 -2.48 -18.23
C ASP A 133 3.03 -1.90 -16.81
N ILE A 134 3.99 -1.16 -16.25
CA ILE A 134 3.90 -0.59 -14.90
C ILE A 134 4.01 0.94 -14.94
N ASP A 135 3.00 1.62 -14.43
CA ASP A 135 3.04 3.06 -14.16
C ASP A 135 3.13 3.32 -12.65
N ILE A 136 3.91 4.33 -12.26
CA ILE A 136 4.06 4.77 -10.87
C ILE A 136 3.74 6.26 -10.78
N TYR A 137 2.73 6.59 -9.98
CA TYR A 137 2.27 7.95 -9.75
C TYR A 137 2.66 8.39 -8.34
N GLY A 138 3.60 9.34 -8.22
CA GLY A 138 3.95 9.97 -6.95
C GLY A 138 3.12 11.24 -6.73
N TYR A 139 2.72 11.49 -5.49
CA TYR A 139 1.89 12.65 -5.14
C TYR A 139 2.64 13.59 -4.20
N PRO A 140 2.40 14.91 -4.28
CA PRO A 140 2.78 15.83 -3.20
C PRO A 140 2.14 15.44 -1.87
N THR A 141 2.86 15.57 -0.76
CA THR A 141 2.37 15.15 0.56
C THR A 141 1.21 15.97 1.11
N ASP A 142 1.01 17.18 0.59
CA ASP A 142 -0.14 18.05 0.86
C ASP A 142 -1.38 17.67 0.05
N VAL A 143 -1.20 16.96 -1.08
CA VAL A 143 -2.29 16.37 -1.88
C VAL A 143 -2.69 15.01 -1.32
N PHE A 144 -1.70 14.15 -1.09
CA PHE A 144 -1.88 12.81 -0.53
C PHE A 144 -0.68 12.47 0.37
N PRO A 145 -0.86 12.54 1.71
CA PRO A 145 0.21 12.19 2.64
C PRO A 145 0.43 10.68 2.64
N GLY A 146 1.63 10.25 3.04
CA GLY A 146 1.93 8.83 3.20
C GLY A 146 1.02 8.18 4.24
N THR A 147 0.45 7.03 3.88
CA THR A 147 -0.42 6.24 4.75
C THR A 147 -0.25 4.74 4.52
N ASP A 148 -0.75 3.97 5.48
CA ASP A 148 -0.56 2.54 5.71
C ASP A 148 -1.74 2.03 6.54
N PHE A 149 -2.09 0.75 6.39
CA PHE A 149 -3.25 0.09 7.01
C PHE A 149 -4.57 0.82 6.72
N HIS A 150 -4.71 1.33 5.50
CA HIS A 150 -5.94 1.91 4.96
C HIS A 150 -6.74 0.84 4.23
N THR A 151 -8.00 1.16 3.91
CA THR A 151 -8.83 0.36 3.01
C THR A 151 -8.95 1.05 1.65
N ALA A 152 -9.15 0.26 0.60
CA ALA A 152 -9.37 0.75 -0.76
C ALA A 152 -10.59 0.06 -1.36
N THR A 153 -11.54 0.84 -1.88
CA THR A 153 -12.78 0.32 -2.47
C THR A 153 -12.98 0.87 -3.86
N TYR A 154 -12.97 -0.02 -4.86
CA TYR A 154 -13.30 0.32 -6.24
C TYR A 154 -14.79 0.65 -6.38
N VAL A 155 -15.09 1.76 -7.06
CA VAL A 155 -16.45 2.23 -7.33
C VAL A 155 -16.54 2.70 -8.78
N ARG A 156 -17.57 2.25 -9.48
CA ARG A 156 -17.95 2.76 -10.80
C ARG A 156 -19.26 3.52 -10.68
N GLU A 157 -19.26 4.80 -11.07
CA GLU A 157 -20.47 5.60 -11.07
C GLU A 157 -21.43 5.11 -12.17
N GLU A 158 -22.70 4.93 -11.80
CA GLU A 158 -23.77 4.66 -12.76
C GLU A 158 -24.16 5.97 -13.48
N GLY A 159 -23.95 6.03 -14.80
CA GLY A 159 -24.26 7.23 -15.59
C GLY A 159 -23.53 7.29 -16.93
N SER A 160 -23.78 8.35 -17.71
CA SER A 160 -23.29 8.51 -19.09
C SER A 160 -21.77 8.75 -19.21
N ASN A 161 -21.07 9.07 -18.13
CA ASN A 161 -19.61 9.23 -18.12
C ASN A 161 -18.87 7.95 -17.64
N GLY A 162 -19.57 7.01 -16.99
CA GLY A 162 -19.03 5.73 -16.54
C GLY A 162 -17.76 5.83 -15.70
N LYS A 163 -17.60 6.91 -14.92
CA LYS A 163 -16.36 7.19 -14.19
C LYS A 163 -16.05 6.13 -13.14
N GLU A 164 -14.76 5.88 -12.98
CA GLU A 164 -14.22 4.82 -12.14
C GLU A 164 -13.29 5.45 -11.10
N TYR A 165 -13.46 5.06 -9.84
CA TYR A 165 -12.69 5.59 -8.72
C TYR A 165 -12.25 4.49 -7.78
N ILE A 166 -11.23 4.78 -6.99
CA ILE A 166 -10.94 4.05 -5.76
C ILE A 166 -11.07 5.00 -4.57
N TYR A 167 -11.94 4.67 -3.63
CA TYR A 167 -12.03 5.37 -2.34
C TYR A 167 -11.03 4.77 -1.37
N ILE A 168 -10.17 5.62 -0.82
CA ILE A 168 -9.10 5.28 0.13
C ILE A 168 -9.55 5.80 1.50
N ILE A 169 -9.83 4.91 2.45
CA ILE A 169 -10.42 5.27 3.75
C ILE A 169 -9.51 4.81 4.88
N GLY A 170 -9.23 5.72 5.81
CA GLY A 170 -8.50 5.45 7.05
C GLY A 170 -7.00 5.46 6.86
N GLY A 171 -6.33 4.51 7.51
CA GLY A 171 -4.87 4.41 7.62
C GLY A 171 -4.27 5.17 8.80
N LEU A 172 -3.03 4.85 9.13
CA LEU A 172 -2.29 5.39 10.27
C LEU A 172 -1.44 6.61 9.87
N GLY A 173 -0.65 6.48 8.81
CA GLY A 173 0.36 7.44 8.39
C GLY A 173 1.43 7.71 9.45
N TYR A 174 2.26 8.72 9.22
CA TYR A 174 3.24 9.15 10.22
C TYR A 174 2.57 9.61 11.53
N ILE A 175 3.30 9.63 12.64
CA ILE A 175 2.75 10.08 13.95
C ILE A 175 2.26 11.54 13.93
N THR A 176 2.78 12.36 13.01
CA THR A 176 2.37 13.75 12.78
C THR A 176 1.32 13.89 11.67
N SER A 177 0.90 12.77 11.07
CA SER A 177 -0.01 12.76 9.92
C SER A 177 -1.44 13.14 10.34
N PRO A 178 -2.22 13.82 9.48
CA PRO A 178 -3.64 14.08 9.74
C PRO A 178 -4.46 12.79 9.96
N HIS A 179 -3.99 11.65 9.45
CA HIS A 179 -4.57 10.32 9.69
C HIS A 179 -4.62 9.94 11.19
N ARG A 180 -3.78 10.56 12.04
CA ARG A 180 -3.80 10.36 13.49
C ARG A 180 -4.92 11.11 14.20
N ALA A 181 -5.50 12.12 13.55
CA ALA A 181 -6.54 12.96 14.12
C ALA A 181 -7.94 12.59 13.63
N ALA A 182 -8.07 12.03 12.43
CA ALA A 182 -9.36 11.68 11.85
C ALA A 182 -9.26 10.54 10.83
N THR A 183 -10.38 9.85 10.58
CA THR A 183 -10.52 8.92 9.46
C THR A 183 -10.55 9.69 8.15
N MET A 184 -9.38 9.76 7.52
CA MET A 184 -9.20 10.41 6.24
C MET A 184 -9.92 9.65 5.13
N THR A 185 -10.55 10.37 4.21
CA THR A 185 -11.18 9.80 3.01
C THR A 185 -10.61 10.50 1.78
N HIS A 186 -10.01 9.73 0.88
CA HIS A 186 -9.54 10.22 -0.41
C HIS A 186 -10.21 9.45 -1.54
N ARG A 187 -10.19 10.04 -2.73
CA ARG A 187 -10.69 9.43 -3.95
C ARG A 187 -9.63 9.56 -5.04
N LEU A 188 -9.21 8.42 -5.57
CA LEU A 188 -8.39 8.31 -6.77
C LEU A 188 -9.31 8.21 -7.99
N ASP A 189 -9.20 9.13 -8.95
CA ASP A 189 -9.83 9.01 -10.27
C ASP A 189 -8.99 8.09 -11.17
N LEU A 190 -9.57 7.00 -11.67
CA LEU A 190 -8.85 5.98 -12.44
C LEU A 190 -8.65 6.36 -13.92
N GLN A 191 -9.18 7.50 -14.35
CA GLN A 191 -8.98 8.04 -15.70
C GLN A 191 -7.70 8.89 -15.79
N ASP A 192 -7.49 9.81 -14.83
CA ASP A 192 -6.36 10.75 -14.84
C ASP A 192 -5.39 10.57 -13.67
N HIS A 193 -5.67 9.61 -12.79
CA HIS A 193 -4.87 9.27 -11.62
C HIS A 193 -4.74 10.44 -10.63
N THR A 194 -5.68 11.39 -10.63
CA THR A 194 -5.72 12.43 -9.60
C THR A 194 -6.25 11.87 -8.28
N ILE A 195 -5.62 12.28 -7.17
CA ILE A 195 -6.13 11.99 -5.82
C ILE A 195 -6.66 13.28 -5.21
N GLN A 196 -7.86 13.20 -4.65
CA GLN A 196 -8.50 14.29 -3.93
C GLN A 196 -8.90 13.84 -2.52
N ARG A 197 -8.61 14.66 -1.52
CA ARG A 197 -9.25 14.54 -0.21
C ARG A 197 -10.73 14.87 -0.31
N ILE A 198 -11.58 13.96 0.15
CA ILE A 198 -13.02 14.12 0.19
C ILE A 198 -13.42 14.59 1.59
N GLU A 199 -14.01 15.77 1.67
CA GLU A 199 -14.62 16.23 2.91
C GLU A 199 -15.88 15.40 3.18
N THR A 200 -15.97 14.88 4.40
CA THR A 200 -17.08 14.05 4.83
C THR A 200 -17.80 14.70 6.00
N THR A 201 -19.07 14.37 6.18
CA THR A 201 -19.90 14.89 7.27
C THR A 201 -20.58 13.76 8.02
N GLY A 202 -21.28 14.08 9.11
CA GLY A 202 -22.02 13.08 9.89
C GLY A 202 -21.17 12.39 10.95
N GLU A 203 -21.54 11.15 11.28
CA GLU A 203 -20.92 10.37 12.36
C GLU A 203 -19.76 9.53 11.82
N ALA A 204 -18.62 10.17 11.57
CA ALA A 204 -17.45 9.52 10.98
C ALA A 204 -16.81 8.50 11.94
N PRO A 205 -16.14 7.45 11.41
CA PRO A 205 -15.36 6.53 12.23
C PRO A 205 -14.22 7.25 12.97
N PRO A 206 -13.84 6.78 14.17
CA PRO A 206 -12.66 7.29 14.86
C PRO A 206 -11.38 6.97 14.04
N PRO A 207 -10.31 7.78 14.18
CA PRO A 207 -9.02 7.44 13.58
C PRO A 207 -8.53 6.08 14.07
N LEU A 208 -7.70 5.43 13.26
CA LEU A 208 -7.23 4.09 13.56
C LEU A 208 -6.35 4.10 14.83
N ALA A 209 -6.68 3.24 15.80
CA ALA A 209 -5.98 3.17 17.08
C ALA A 209 -4.58 2.53 16.99
N GLY A 210 -4.33 1.71 15.96
CA GLY A 210 -3.04 1.07 15.70
C GLY A 210 -3.11 0.04 14.57
N SER A 211 -1.97 -0.51 14.15
CA SER A 211 -1.87 -1.41 12.99
C SER A 211 -2.57 -2.76 13.18
N LYS A 212 -2.83 -3.15 14.43
CA LYS A 212 -3.55 -4.39 14.78
C LYS A 212 -5.07 -4.25 14.76
N THR A 213 -5.60 -3.04 14.62
CA THR A 213 -7.04 -2.85 14.55
C THR A 213 -7.53 -3.24 13.17
N GLU A 214 -8.36 -4.27 13.11
CA GLU A 214 -8.95 -4.74 11.86
C GLU A 214 -9.84 -3.66 11.22
N GLN A 215 -9.68 -3.51 9.91
CA GLN A 215 -10.53 -2.67 9.08
C GLN A 215 -10.99 -3.43 7.84
N LYS A 216 -12.20 -3.11 7.38
CA LYS A 216 -12.71 -3.61 6.10
C LYS A 216 -13.63 -2.58 5.49
N ALA A 217 -13.53 -2.38 4.18
CA ALA A 217 -14.46 -1.56 3.42
C ALA A 217 -15.05 -2.38 2.28
N GLN A 218 -16.36 -2.29 2.06
CA GLN A 218 -17.06 -2.97 0.97
C GLN A 218 -18.10 -2.05 0.35
N LEU A 219 -18.18 -2.06 -0.97
CA LEU A 219 -19.23 -1.35 -1.71
C LEU A 219 -20.54 -2.16 -1.64
N HIS A 220 -21.62 -1.49 -1.24
CA HIS A 220 -22.99 -2.01 -1.23
C HIS A 220 -23.93 -1.00 -1.89
N GLY A 221 -24.22 -1.19 -3.17
CA GLY A 221 -24.99 -0.23 -3.95
C GLY A 221 -24.25 1.11 -4.05
N ASP A 222 -24.87 2.18 -3.56
CA ASP A 222 -24.36 3.55 -3.56
C ASP A 222 -23.65 3.94 -2.24
N ARG A 223 -23.21 2.94 -1.45
CA ARG A 223 -22.61 3.15 -0.13
C ARG A 223 -21.39 2.29 0.10
N ILE A 224 -20.43 2.81 0.86
CA ILE A 224 -19.32 2.02 1.39
C ILE A 224 -19.63 1.67 2.84
N VAL A 225 -19.71 0.37 3.14
CA VAL A 225 -19.79 -0.15 4.50
C VAL A 225 -18.35 -0.34 4.99
N TYR A 226 -17.99 0.37 6.06
CA TYR A 226 -16.67 0.38 6.65
C TYR A 226 -16.75 -0.12 8.09
N THR A 227 -16.06 -1.22 8.37
CA THR A 227 -15.92 -1.75 9.73
C THR A 227 -14.54 -1.42 10.26
N VAL A 228 -14.47 -0.95 11.51
CA VAL A 228 -13.21 -0.70 12.23
C VAL A 228 -13.34 -1.23 13.65
N GLY A 229 -12.49 -2.18 14.03
CA GLY A 229 -12.69 -2.93 15.26
C GLY A 229 -14.07 -3.63 15.28
N SER A 230 -14.88 -3.39 16.30
CA SER A 230 -16.24 -3.94 16.41
C SER A 230 -17.32 -3.03 15.82
N ASP A 231 -16.97 -1.84 15.36
CA ASP A 231 -17.93 -0.84 14.93
C ASP A 231 -18.11 -0.85 13.40
N THR A 232 -19.34 -0.59 12.97
CA THR A 232 -19.70 -0.48 11.56
C THR A 232 -20.19 0.94 11.25
N TYR A 233 -19.70 1.48 10.15
CA TYR A 233 -20.04 2.79 9.62
C TYR A 233 -20.42 2.65 8.15
N VAL A 234 -21.26 3.55 7.69
CA VAL A 234 -21.71 3.59 6.29
C VAL A 234 -21.45 4.98 5.75
N LEU A 235 -20.67 5.07 4.67
CA LEU A 235 -20.46 6.28 3.88
C LEU A 235 -21.43 6.26 2.70
N SER A 236 -22.37 7.20 2.69
CA SER A 236 -23.21 7.48 1.52
C SER A 236 -22.38 8.16 0.44
N LEU A 237 -22.34 7.60 -0.78
CA LEU A 237 -21.59 8.19 -1.89
C LEU A 237 -22.36 9.32 -2.59
N ALA A 238 -23.65 9.51 -2.30
CA ALA A 238 -24.45 10.58 -2.88
C ALA A 238 -24.09 11.96 -2.28
N ASP A 239 -23.75 12.00 -1.00
CA ASP A 239 -23.55 13.22 -0.21
C ASP A 239 -22.30 13.18 0.69
N MET A 240 -21.49 12.11 0.62
CA MET A 240 -20.28 11.90 1.42
C MET A 240 -20.54 12.01 2.93
N ARG A 241 -21.70 11.54 3.36
CA ARG A 241 -22.12 11.56 4.75
C ARG A 241 -21.96 10.18 5.41
N TRP A 242 -21.29 10.17 6.55
CA TRP A 242 -21.18 9.03 7.44
C TRP A 242 -22.40 8.87 8.36
N SER A 243 -22.78 7.64 8.59
CA SER A 243 -23.67 7.21 9.67
C SER A 243 -23.11 5.97 10.33
N ARG A 244 -23.20 5.87 11.66
CA ARG A 244 -22.89 4.63 12.37
C ARG A 244 -24.03 3.64 12.22
N ASP A 245 -23.72 2.41 11.86
CA ASP A 245 -24.70 1.33 11.85
C ASP A 245 -24.79 0.72 13.25
N GLN A 246 -25.91 0.99 13.94
CA GLN A 246 -26.15 0.49 15.29
C GLN A 246 -26.74 -0.92 15.33
N ALA A 247 -26.92 -1.60 14.18
CA ALA A 247 -27.56 -2.92 14.11
C ALA A 247 -26.80 -4.06 14.83
N HIS A 248 -25.63 -3.80 15.43
CA HIS A 248 -24.91 -4.76 16.28
C HIS A 248 -24.61 -4.30 17.71
N ALA A 249 -25.17 -3.15 18.13
CA ALA A 249 -25.05 -2.68 19.50
C ALA A 249 -26.29 -3.07 20.32
N GLU A 250 -26.52 -4.37 20.58
CA GLU A 250 -27.22 -4.88 21.78
C GLU A 250 -27.42 -6.41 21.77
N SER A 251 -26.66 -7.09 22.63
CA SER A 251 -27.25 -8.01 23.63
C SER A 251 -26.24 -8.18 24.76
N PRO A 252 -26.38 -7.45 25.88
CA PRO A 252 -25.78 -7.91 27.13
C PRO A 252 -26.50 -9.19 27.53
N ALA A 253 -25.71 -10.22 27.87
CA ALA A 253 -26.20 -11.50 28.34
C ALA A 253 -27.22 -11.31 29.47
N VAL A 254 -28.46 -11.74 29.22
CA VAL A 254 -29.37 -12.16 30.28
C VAL A 254 -29.14 -13.65 30.45
N GLY A 255 -28.59 -14.03 31.61
CA GLY A 255 -28.34 -15.42 32.01
C GLY A 255 -27.46 -15.48 33.24
#